data_AF-A0A8T4WWE4-F1
#
_entry.id   AF-A0A8T4WWE4-F1
#
_cell.length_a   1.000
_cell.length_b   1.000
_cell.length_c   1.000
_cell.angle_alpha   90.00
_cell.angle_beta   90.00
_cell.angle_gamma   90.00
#
_symmetry.space_group_name_H-M   'P 1'
#
loop_
_entity.id
_entity.type
_entity.pdbx_description
1 polymer ?
#
loop_
_entity_poly.entity_id
_entity_poly.type
_entity_poly.pdbx_seq_one_letter_code
_entity_poly.pdbx_strand_id
1 'polypeptide(L)'
;MDLEKDLLTTVVGSYPATPTKERLQRSRFSDTDPFMESLEESVKAQLDSGIELVSDGQTRGTMTEIFAQDLRGYRIRDKVEIVSEVGYTGEITVGDAEEARKLLPEGTGLKGIITGPWTMVKSSSDKHYESHKEAVLDTAEALNQEAENLAKICDVVQLDEPFFSNQLPPYGKNAVEKVLDVDVPTKLHVCGDVTAIIAELVEIDVDILDHEFAANPQLYDAYGEIENPHRMSVGAVTTEPEVEGVETIKERIDMAYETFGPKTMIDPDCGLRNLKEEKARAKLKNMVKARDVVLDERS
;
A
#
# COMPACT_ATOMS: atom_id res chain seq x y z
N MET A 1 -13.71 -8.95 -9.13
CA MET A 1 -13.00 -8.02 -10.04
C MET A 1 -12.13 -8.84 -10.99
N ASP A 2 -11.84 -8.37 -12.20
CA ASP A 2 -10.85 -9.01 -13.08
C ASP A 2 -9.46 -8.41 -12.83
N LEU A 3 -8.64 -9.10 -12.04
CA LEU A 3 -7.27 -8.66 -11.81
C LEU A 3 -6.42 -8.77 -13.07
N GLU A 4 -6.78 -9.63 -14.02
CA GLU A 4 -6.08 -9.77 -15.31
C GLU A 4 -6.43 -8.66 -16.30
N LYS A 5 -7.12 -7.59 -15.88
CA LYS A 5 -7.36 -6.43 -16.74
C LYS A 5 -6.04 -5.75 -17.14
N ASP A 6 -5.96 -5.33 -18.40
CA ASP A 6 -4.83 -4.57 -18.93
C ASP A 6 -4.74 -3.19 -18.25
N LEU A 7 -3.53 -2.80 -17.84
CA LEU A 7 -3.22 -1.53 -17.18
C LEU A 7 -4.19 -1.20 -16.05
N LEU A 8 -4.44 -2.16 -15.16
CA LEU A 8 -5.33 -1.99 -14.02
C LEU A 8 -4.87 -0.81 -13.15
N THR A 9 -5.79 0.12 -12.86
CA THR A 9 -5.47 1.29 -12.03
C THR A 9 -5.74 1.01 -10.55
N THR A 10 -4.75 1.33 -9.71
CA THR A 10 -4.80 1.18 -8.26
C THR A 10 -4.23 2.42 -7.57
N VAL A 11 -4.30 2.47 -6.25
CA VAL A 11 -3.47 3.35 -5.41
C VAL A 11 -2.50 2.51 -4.59
N VAL A 12 -1.43 3.10 -4.06
CA VAL A 12 -0.59 2.41 -3.07
C VAL A 12 -1.39 2.14 -1.80
N GLY A 13 -1.98 3.17 -1.19
CA GLY A 13 -2.79 2.99 0.01
C GLY A 13 -3.36 4.25 0.59
N SER A 14 -2.58 4.94 1.41
CA SER A 14 -3.06 6.09 2.18
C SER A 14 -3.54 7.27 1.32
N TYR A 15 -4.60 7.93 1.77
CA TYR A 15 -5.23 9.07 1.09
C TYR A 15 -5.38 10.28 2.04
N PRO A 16 -5.34 11.53 1.55
CA PRO A 16 -5.44 12.72 2.40
C PRO A 16 -6.88 13.03 2.82
N ALA A 17 -7.51 12.11 3.54
CA ALA A 17 -8.80 12.29 4.19
C ALA A 17 -8.62 12.11 5.70
N THR A 18 -9.01 13.13 6.48
CA THR A 18 -8.88 13.11 7.95
C THR A 18 -10.10 13.75 8.59
N PRO A 19 -10.51 13.29 9.78
CA PRO A 19 -11.66 13.86 10.47
C PRO A 19 -11.47 15.36 10.75
N THR A 20 -12.52 16.15 10.56
CA THR A 20 -12.51 17.56 10.96
C THR A 20 -12.43 17.70 12.48
N LYS A 21 -12.00 18.87 12.96
CA LYS A 21 -11.96 19.16 14.40
C LYS A 21 -13.34 19.01 15.03
N GLU A 22 -14.38 19.40 14.32
CA GLU A 22 -15.77 19.28 14.76
C GLU A 22 -16.22 17.82 14.85
N ARG A 23 -15.83 16.95 13.90
CA ARG A 23 -16.08 15.49 13.98
C ARG A 23 -15.38 14.88 15.19
N LEU A 24 -14.10 15.18 15.39
CA LEU A 24 -13.33 14.71 16.56
C LEU A 24 -13.86 15.22 17.90
N GLN A 25 -14.44 16.42 17.95
CA GLN A 25 -15.06 16.94 19.15
C GLN A 25 -16.39 16.25 19.43
N ARG A 26 -17.22 16.01 18.40
CA ARG A 26 -18.50 15.30 18.56
C ARG A 26 -18.33 13.87 19.06
N SER A 27 -17.37 13.12 18.50
CA SER A 27 -17.11 11.73 18.91
C SER A 27 -16.67 11.55 20.38
N ARG A 28 -16.26 12.62 21.07
CA ARG A 28 -15.99 12.58 22.52
C ARG A 28 -17.26 12.50 23.35
N PHE A 29 -18.42 12.80 22.77
CA PHE A 29 -19.70 12.89 23.45
C PHE A 29 -20.79 12.01 22.80
N SER A 30 -20.42 11.18 21.81
CA SER A 30 -21.31 10.22 21.13
C SER A 30 -20.53 8.98 20.69
N ASP A 31 -21.23 7.85 20.53
CA ASP A 31 -20.63 6.58 20.05
C ASP A 31 -20.33 6.58 18.54
N THR A 32 -20.22 7.76 17.92
CA THR A 32 -19.91 7.91 16.51
C THR A 32 -18.41 7.83 16.29
N ASP A 33 -17.97 6.90 15.45
CA ASP A 33 -16.58 6.84 15.01
C ASP A 33 -16.27 8.04 14.08
N PRO A 34 -15.31 8.91 14.46
CA PRO A 34 -15.01 10.12 13.68
C PRO A 34 -14.30 9.83 12.36
N PHE A 35 -13.71 8.64 12.17
CA PHE A 35 -12.93 8.27 10.98
C PHE A 35 -13.77 7.70 9.85
N MET A 36 -14.98 7.20 10.15
CA MET A 36 -15.83 6.57 9.14
C MET A 36 -16.15 7.48 7.96
N GLU A 37 -16.52 8.73 8.21
CA GLU A 37 -16.78 9.69 7.12
C GLU A 37 -15.51 9.96 6.29
N SER A 38 -14.31 9.93 6.90
CA SER A 38 -13.05 10.13 6.17
C SER A 38 -12.67 8.92 5.31
N LEU A 39 -12.95 7.71 5.79
CA LEU A 39 -12.82 6.48 4.99
C LEU A 39 -13.78 6.53 3.79
N GLU A 40 -15.06 6.86 4.02
CA GLU A 40 -16.05 7.01 2.93
C GLU A 40 -15.63 8.07 1.91
N GLU A 41 -15.15 9.23 2.37
CA GLU A 41 -14.61 10.30 1.53
C GLU A 41 -13.41 9.81 0.70
N SER A 42 -12.51 9.01 1.28
CA SER A 42 -11.36 8.43 0.58
C SER A 42 -11.79 7.46 -0.52
N VAL A 43 -12.60 6.44 -0.17
CA VAL A 43 -13.05 5.42 -1.12
C VAL A 43 -13.81 6.09 -2.27
N LYS A 44 -14.71 7.02 -1.96
CA LYS A 44 -15.44 7.77 -2.97
C LYS A 44 -14.51 8.60 -3.86
N ALA A 45 -13.49 9.24 -3.30
CA ALA A 45 -12.55 10.02 -4.09
C ALA A 45 -11.75 9.16 -5.08
N GLN A 46 -11.37 7.94 -4.68
CA GLN A 46 -10.71 6.96 -5.54
C GLN A 46 -11.65 6.50 -6.67
N LEU A 47 -12.88 6.09 -6.33
CA LEU A 47 -13.90 5.68 -7.29
C LEU A 47 -14.25 6.80 -8.29
N ASP A 48 -14.48 8.02 -7.81
CA ASP A 48 -14.75 9.22 -8.64
C ASP A 48 -13.57 9.61 -9.54
N SER A 49 -12.37 9.08 -9.26
CA SER A 49 -11.18 9.26 -10.08
C SER A 49 -10.97 8.15 -11.10
N GLY A 50 -11.77 7.07 -11.04
CA GLY A 50 -11.68 5.91 -11.92
C GLY A 50 -10.65 4.86 -11.49
N ILE A 51 -10.30 4.83 -10.20
CA ILE A 51 -9.48 3.76 -9.63
C ILE A 51 -10.30 2.47 -9.54
N GLU A 52 -9.71 1.35 -9.97
CA GLU A 52 -10.41 0.08 -10.11
C GLU A 52 -10.12 -0.89 -8.96
N LEU A 53 -8.90 -0.88 -8.44
CA LEU A 53 -8.53 -1.54 -7.19
C LEU A 53 -8.30 -0.46 -6.12
N VAL A 54 -9.28 -0.26 -5.25
CA VAL A 54 -9.26 0.80 -4.24
C VAL A 54 -8.68 0.31 -2.91
N SER A 55 -8.26 1.25 -2.07
CA SER A 55 -7.93 1.02 -0.65
C SER A 55 -8.95 1.72 0.25
N ASP A 56 -8.90 1.43 1.55
CA ASP A 56 -9.63 2.16 2.61
C ASP A 56 -9.08 3.59 2.88
N GLY A 57 -7.97 3.95 2.25
CA GLY A 57 -7.27 5.22 2.47
C GLY A 57 -6.48 5.32 3.79
N GLN A 58 -6.47 4.26 4.62
CA GLN A 58 -5.77 4.19 5.92
C GLN A 58 -6.02 5.43 6.81
N THR A 59 -7.25 5.90 6.91
CA THR A 59 -7.54 7.25 7.46
C THR A 59 -7.36 7.37 8.98
N ARG A 60 -7.18 6.26 9.70
CA ARG A 60 -7.08 6.20 11.17
C ARG A 60 -5.76 6.67 11.78
N GLY A 61 -4.66 6.66 11.01
CA GLY A 61 -3.36 7.04 11.53
C GLY A 61 -2.24 6.89 10.51
N THR A 62 -0.99 7.06 10.94
CA THR A 62 0.15 6.69 10.10
C THR A 62 0.25 5.18 9.93
N MET A 63 1.01 4.73 8.93
CA MET A 63 1.12 3.30 8.61
C MET A 63 1.57 2.45 9.80
N THR A 64 2.43 2.97 10.69
CA THR A 64 2.91 2.24 11.86
C THR A 64 1.96 2.36 13.05
N GLU A 65 1.35 3.53 13.24
CA GLU A 65 0.42 3.77 14.35
C GLU A 65 -0.85 2.92 14.24
N ILE A 66 -1.35 2.66 13.03
CA ILE A 66 -2.54 1.82 12.81
C ILE A 66 -2.36 0.44 13.46
N PHE A 67 -1.22 -0.21 13.23
CA PHE A 67 -0.97 -1.55 13.78
C PHE A 67 -0.44 -1.51 15.22
N ALA A 68 0.36 -0.51 15.57
CA ALA A 68 0.97 -0.42 16.91
C ALA A 68 -0.04 -0.14 18.03
N GLN A 69 -1.26 0.32 17.70
CA GLN A 69 -2.33 0.52 18.69
C GLN A 69 -2.90 -0.79 19.22
N ASP A 70 -2.99 -1.80 18.36
CA ASP A 70 -3.78 -3.01 18.63
C ASP A 70 -2.92 -4.29 18.70
N LEU A 71 -1.68 -4.27 18.20
CA LEU A 71 -0.74 -5.37 18.43
C LEU A 71 -0.28 -5.44 19.89
N ARG A 72 -0.37 -6.63 20.50
CA ARG A 72 0.27 -6.91 21.79
C ARG A 72 1.76 -6.61 21.67
N GLY A 73 2.36 -6.10 22.74
CA GLY A 73 3.80 -5.79 22.79
C GLY A 73 4.16 -4.42 22.21
N TYR A 74 3.35 -3.89 21.28
CA TYR A 74 3.47 -2.52 20.83
C TYR A 74 2.75 -1.54 21.78
N ARG A 75 3.25 -0.31 21.83
CA ARG A 75 2.52 0.83 22.40
C ARG A 75 2.97 2.13 21.76
N ILE A 76 2.09 3.13 21.81
CA ILE A 76 2.39 4.48 21.34
C ILE A 76 2.57 5.40 22.55
N ARG A 77 3.70 6.13 22.59
CA ARG A 77 3.95 7.26 23.49
C ARG A 77 4.32 8.49 22.66
N ASP A 78 5.56 8.98 22.80
CA ASP A 78 6.12 10.00 21.91
C ASP A 78 6.53 9.41 20.54
N LYS A 79 6.79 8.09 20.54
CA LYS A 79 7.05 7.25 19.36
C LYS A 79 6.50 5.86 19.63
N VAL A 80 6.47 5.02 18.59
CA VAL A 80 6.14 3.60 18.72
C VAL A 80 7.25 2.88 19.49
N GLU A 81 6.88 2.04 20.45
CA GLU A 81 7.80 1.23 21.25
C GLU A 81 7.36 -0.23 21.28
N ILE A 82 8.33 -1.16 21.25
CA ILE A 82 8.11 -2.59 21.54
C ILE A 82 8.56 -2.84 22.97
N VAL A 83 7.67 -3.30 23.84
CA VAL A 83 7.90 -3.35 25.30
C VAL A 83 7.64 -4.71 25.94
N SER A 84 7.06 -5.62 25.18
CA SER A 84 6.95 -7.04 25.50
C SER A 84 6.88 -7.84 24.21
N GLU A 85 6.83 -9.15 24.34
CA GLU A 85 6.60 -10.08 23.24
C GLU A 85 5.38 -9.64 22.40
N VAL A 86 5.59 -9.61 21.08
CA VAL A 86 4.59 -9.20 20.11
C VAL A 86 3.53 -10.30 19.94
N GLY A 87 2.31 -9.92 19.63
CA GLY A 87 1.28 -10.88 19.27
C GLY A 87 0.00 -10.24 18.79
N TYR A 88 -0.80 -11.02 18.09
CA TYR A 88 -2.11 -10.60 17.63
C TYR A 88 -3.11 -10.62 18.79
N THR A 89 -3.97 -9.60 18.88
CA THR A 89 -5.02 -9.51 19.92
C THR A 89 -6.43 -9.54 19.35
N GLY A 90 -6.57 -9.25 18.05
CA GLY A 90 -7.83 -9.13 17.35
C GLY A 90 -7.65 -8.29 16.09
N GLU A 91 -8.72 -8.19 15.32
CA GLU A 91 -8.79 -7.45 14.06
C GLU A 91 -8.39 -5.98 14.21
N ILE A 92 -7.57 -5.48 13.28
CA ILE A 92 -7.01 -4.12 13.32
C ILE A 92 -7.66 -3.24 12.26
N THR A 93 -7.56 -3.63 10.99
CA THR A 93 -8.09 -2.90 9.82
C THR A 93 -9.22 -3.64 9.11
N VAL A 94 -9.55 -4.86 9.53
CA VAL A 94 -10.65 -5.66 8.96
C VAL A 94 -11.98 -4.89 8.95
N GLY A 95 -12.34 -4.23 10.05
CA GLY A 95 -13.58 -3.44 10.13
C GLY A 95 -13.62 -2.30 9.10
N ASP A 96 -12.49 -1.63 8.85
CA ASP A 96 -12.40 -0.60 7.81
C ASP A 96 -12.53 -1.20 6.41
N ALA A 97 -11.93 -2.36 6.18
CA ALA A 97 -12.06 -3.07 4.92
C ALA A 97 -13.50 -3.52 4.66
N GLU A 98 -14.23 -3.98 5.68
CA GLU A 98 -15.66 -4.32 5.56
C GLU A 98 -16.51 -3.10 5.18
N GLU A 99 -16.26 -1.95 5.81
CA GLU A 99 -16.99 -0.72 5.51
C GLU A 99 -16.64 -0.19 4.12
N ALA A 100 -15.37 -0.21 3.74
CA ALA A 100 -14.94 0.11 2.39
C ALA A 100 -15.67 -0.79 1.37
N ARG A 101 -15.65 -2.12 1.58
CA ARG A 101 -16.29 -3.10 0.69
C ARG A 101 -17.77 -2.80 0.41
N LYS A 102 -18.53 -2.29 1.39
CA LYS A 102 -19.94 -1.92 1.24
C LYS A 102 -20.17 -0.76 0.26
N LEU A 103 -19.15 0.07 0.02
CA LEU A 103 -19.22 1.23 -0.86
C LEU A 103 -18.87 0.90 -2.32
N LEU A 104 -18.24 -0.26 -2.57
CA LEU A 104 -17.71 -0.61 -3.88
C LEU A 104 -18.82 -1.02 -4.85
N PRO A 105 -18.90 -0.42 -6.06
CA PRO A 105 -19.76 -0.92 -7.12
C PRO A 105 -19.21 -2.24 -7.70
N GLU A 106 -20.09 -2.99 -8.37
CA GLU A 106 -19.70 -4.19 -9.12
C GLU A 106 -18.56 -3.89 -10.11
N GLY A 107 -17.57 -4.78 -10.19
CA GLY A 107 -16.41 -4.65 -11.07
C GLY A 107 -15.21 -3.93 -10.45
N THR A 108 -15.37 -3.25 -9.31
CA THR A 108 -14.24 -2.71 -8.53
C THR A 108 -13.77 -3.68 -7.46
N GLY A 109 -12.49 -3.64 -7.14
CA GLY A 109 -11.89 -4.46 -6.08
C GLY A 109 -11.35 -3.64 -4.93
N LEU A 110 -11.14 -4.31 -3.80
CA LEU A 110 -10.60 -3.73 -2.58
C LEU A 110 -9.27 -4.40 -2.25
N LYS A 111 -8.29 -3.59 -1.86
CA LYS A 111 -7.01 -4.04 -1.37
C LYS A 111 -6.88 -3.78 0.13
N GLY A 112 -6.56 -4.84 0.89
CA GLY A 112 -6.15 -4.73 2.29
C GLY A 112 -4.67 -4.39 2.37
N ILE A 113 -4.27 -3.53 3.30
CA ILE A 113 -2.90 -3.02 3.36
C ILE A 113 -2.35 -3.21 4.77
N ILE A 114 -1.17 -3.81 4.85
CA ILE A 114 -0.44 -4.10 6.08
C ILE A 114 0.91 -3.41 6.04
N THR A 115 1.30 -2.75 7.12
CA THR A 115 2.67 -2.28 7.28
C THR A 115 3.58 -3.45 7.63
N GLY A 116 4.62 -3.67 6.85
CA GLY A 116 5.49 -4.83 6.97
C GLY A 116 6.27 -4.90 8.28
N PRO A 117 6.63 -6.12 8.72
CA PRO A 117 7.25 -6.36 10.01
C PRO A 117 8.62 -5.68 10.17
N TRP A 118 9.43 -5.58 9.11
CA TRP A 118 10.71 -4.87 9.17
C TRP A 118 10.48 -3.38 9.38
N THR A 119 9.58 -2.78 8.61
CA THR A 119 9.19 -1.37 8.75
C THR A 119 8.59 -1.07 10.12
N MET A 120 7.73 -1.95 10.64
CA MET A 120 7.17 -1.83 11.99
C MET A 120 8.27 -1.80 13.06
N VAL A 121 9.23 -2.72 13.00
CA VAL A 121 10.33 -2.79 13.97
C VAL A 121 11.30 -1.61 13.80
N LYS A 122 11.70 -1.27 12.57
CA LYS A 122 12.63 -0.17 12.28
C LYS A 122 12.08 1.20 12.64
N SER A 123 10.78 1.38 12.58
CA SER A 123 10.10 2.61 13.00
C SER A 123 9.88 2.69 14.52
N SER A 124 10.23 1.63 15.25
CA SER A 124 9.95 1.49 16.68
C SER A 124 11.21 1.57 17.53
N SER A 125 11.03 1.99 18.78
CA SER A 125 12.03 1.80 19.81
C SER A 125 11.83 0.45 20.47
N ASP A 126 12.63 -0.54 20.08
CA ASP A 126 12.62 -1.83 20.75
C ASP A 126 13.27 -1.74 22.13
N LYS A 127 12.52 -2.16 23.16
CA LYS A 127 12.94 -2.22 24.57
C LYS A 127 12.79 -3.62 25.15
N HIS A 128 12.42 -4.60 24.32
CA HIS A 128 12.14 -5.96 24.76
C HIS A 128 13.11 -6.96 24.15
N TYR A 129 13.25 -6.99 22.83
CA TYR A 129 14.08 -7.98 22.16
C TYR A 129 15.55 -7.57 22.16
N GLU A 130 16.43 -8.57 22.27
CA GLU A 130 17.87 -8.38 22.10
C GLU A 130 18.27 -8.48 20.61
N SER A 131 17.39 -9.02 19.77
CA SER A 131 17.61 -9.30 18.36
C SER A 131 16.50 -8.72 17.49
N HIS A 132 16.88 -7.90 16.51
CA HIS A 132 15.92 -7.39 15.50
C HIS A 132 15.24 -8.53 14.75
N LYS A 133 15.94 -9.66 14.55
CA LYS A 133 15.36 -10.82 13.86
C LYS A 133 14.17 -11.39 14.64
N GLU A 134 14.28 -11.50 15.97
CA GLU A 134 13.20 -12.05 16.79
C GLU A 134 11.99 -11.12 16.78
N ALA A 135 12.20 -9.82 16.97
CA ALA A 135 11.14 -8.83 16.89
C ALA A 135 10.41 -8.87 15.53
N VAL A 136 11.16 -8.97 14.43
CA VAL A 136 10.59 -8.99 13.08
C VAL A 136 9.78 -10.26 12.82
N LEU A 137 10.26 -11.42 13.29
CA LEU A 137 9.55 -12.69 13.09
C LEU A 137 8.27 -12.78 13.95
N ASP A 138 8.31 -12.31 15.19
CA ASP A 138 7.10 -12.27 16.04
C ASP A 138 6.07 -11.26 15.51
N THR A 139 6.53 -10.11 15.00
CA THR A 139 5.66 -9.16 14.31
C THR A 139 5.09 -9.77 13.02
N ALA A 140 5.86 -10.52 12.25
CA ALA A 140 5.37 -11.20 11.05
C ALA A 140 4.26 -12.22 11.37
N GLU A 141 4.44 -13.02 12.43
CA GLU A 141 3.41 -13.98 12.89
C GLU A 141 2.11 -13.28 13.33
N ALA A 142 2.24 -12.13 14.01
CA ALA A 142 1.08 -11.36 14.43
C ALA A 142 0.35 -10.72 13.24
N LEU A 143 1.10 -10.19 12.26
CA LEU A 143 0.54 -9.56 11.07
C LEU A 143 -0.05 -10.56 10.07
N ASN A 144 0.44 -11.80 10.02
CA ASN A 144 -0.15 -12.86 9.20
C ASN A 144 -1.61 -13.13 9.60
N GLN A 145 -1.93 -13.16 10.89
CA GLN A 145 -3.32 -13.32 11.35
C GLN A 145 -4.23 -12.18 10.86
N GLU A 146 -3.71 -10.95 10.79
CA GLU A 146 -4.45 -9.84 10.18
C GLU A 146 -4.60 -10.02 8.66
N ALA A 147 -3.54 -10.47 7.99
CA ALA A 147 -3.56 -10.76 6.55
C ALA A 147 -4.60 -11.83 6.20
N GLU A 148 -4.67 -12.93 6.97
CA GLU A 148 -5.67 -13.98 6.82
C GLU A 148 -7.11 -13.45 6.97
N ASN A 149 -7.34 -12.49 7.88
CA ASN A 149 -8.65 -11.89 8.05
C ASN A 149 -8.99 -10.92 6.92
N LEU A 150 -8.04 -10.09 6.49
CA LEU A 150 -8.20 -9.22 5.33
C LEU A 150 -8.45 -10.02 4.05
N ALA A 151 -7.79 -11.15 3.86
CA ALA A 151 -7.95 -12.02 2.69
C ALA A 151 -9.38 -12.59 2.54
N LYS A 152 -10.19 -12.61 3.61
CA LYS A 152 -11.60 -13.02 3.55
C LYS A 152 -12.51 -11.97 2.92
N ILE A 153 -12.06 -10.71 2.88
CA ILE A 153 -12.87 -9.54 2.49
C ILE A 153 -12.28 -8.80 1.30
N CYS A 154 -10.94 -8.78 1.17
CA CYS A 154 -10.19 -8.07 0.14
C CYS A 154 -9.87 -8.96 -1.06
N ASP A 155 -9.77 -8.36 -2.25
CA ASP A 155 -9.38 -9.06 -3.48
C ASP A 155 -7.84 -9.21 -3.58
N VAL A 156 -7.09 -8.34 -2.90
CA VAL A 156 -5.62 -8.33 -2.84
C VAL A 156 -5.19 -7.96 -1.43
N VAL A 157 -4.14 -8.59 -0.91
CA VAL A 157 -3.47 -8.17 0.34
C VAL A 157 -2.09 -7.60 0.00
N GLN A 158 -1.84 -6.38 0.44
CA GLN A 158 -0.58 -5.69 0.24
C GLN A 158 0.21 -5.56 1.54
N LEU A 159 1.52 -5.75 1.44
CA LEU A 159 2.49 -5.45 2.47
C LEU A 159 3.37 -4.26 2.06
N ASP A 160 3.50 -3.26 2.92
CA ASP A 160 4.34 -2.09 2.69
C ASP A 160 5.66 -2.20 3.48
N GLU A 161 6.79 -2.29 2.79
CA GLU A 161 8.13 -2.35 3.37
C GLU A 161 9.06 -1.22 2.89
N PRO A 162 8.73 0.07 3.10
CA PRO A 162 9.56 1.19 2.64
C PRO A 162 10.99 1.17 3.20
N PHE A 163 11.26 0.51 4.34
CA PHE A 163 12.63 0.40 4.87
C PHE A 163 13.52 -0.58 4.10
N PHE A 164 12.98 -1.42 3.20
CA PHE A 164 13.79 -2.31 2.38
C PHE A 164 14.70 -1.55 1.41
N SER A 165 14.27 -0.42 0.84
CA SER A 165 15.11 0.40 -0.06
C SER A 165 16.42 0.86 0.59
N ASN A 166 16.45 0.99 1.92
CA ASN A 166 17.69 1.25 2.66
C ASN A 166 18.51 -0.01 2.92
N GLN A 167 17.82 -1.09 3.33
CA GLN A 167 18.41 -2.38 3.65
C GLN A 167 17.34 -3.46 3.73
N LEU A 168 17.42 -4.46 2.85
CA LEU A 168 16.72 -5.72 3.01
C LEU A 168 17.52 -6.63 3.97
N PRO A 169 16.99 -7.01 5.15
CA PRO A 169 17.70 -7.90 6.05
C PRO A 169 17.67 -9.35 5.55
N PRO A 170 18.62 -10.23 5.94
CA PRO A 170 18.65 -11.64 5.50
C PRO A 170 17.42 -12.49 5.88
N TYR A 171 16.57 -11.98 6.76
CA TYR A 171 15.31 -12.60 7.17
C TYR A 171 14.08 -11.83 6.67
N GLY A 172 14.28 -10.77 5.88
CA GLY A 172 13.20 -9.93 5.34
C GLY A 172 12.28 -10.72 4.43
N LYS A 173 12.85 -11.48 3.47
CA LYS A 173 12.11 -12.40 2.60
C LYS A 173 11.18 -13.33 3.40
N ASN A 174 11.73 -14.10 4.33
CA ASN A 174 10.95 -15.01 5.17
C ASN A 174 9.85 -14.29 5.97
N ALA A 175 10.09 -13.05 6.40
CA ALA A 175 9.11 -12.27 7.14
C ALA A 175 7.95 -11.80 6.24
N VAL A 176 8.25 -11.38 4.99
CA VAL A 176 7.23 -11.03 3.99
C VAL A 176 6.38 -12.25 3.64
N GLU A 177 7.04 -13.35 3.26
CA GLU A 177 6.36 -14.60 2.89
C GLU A 177 5.50 -15.12 4.03
N LYS A 178 5.97 -14.98 5.28
CA LYS A 178 5.18 -15.34 6.46
C LYS A 178 3.92 -14.48 6.62
N VAL A 179 3.99 -13.17 6.37
CA VAL A 179 2.80 -12.31 6.46
C VAL A 179 1.82 -12.62 5.34
N LEU A 180 2.33 -12.78 4.12
CA LEU A 180 1.55 -12.92 2.88
C LEU A 180 1.19 -14.38 2.51
N ASP A 181 1.34 -15.33 3.43
CA ASP A 181 0.84 -16.70 3.28
C ASP A 181 -0.70 -16.71 3.38
N VAL A 182 -1.38 -16.28 2.31
CA VAL A 182 -2.84 -16.13 2.20
C VAL A 182 -3.36 -16.56 0.82
N ASP A 183 -4.64 -16.93 0.75
CA ASP A 183 -5.27 -17.51 -0.47
C ASP A 183 -5.74 -16.48 -1.52
N VAL A 184 -5.33 -15.21 -1.40
CA VAL A 184 -5.65 -14.14 -2.36
C VAL A 184 -4.35 -13.55 -2.92
N PRO A 185 -4.36 -12.94 -4.12
CA PRO A 185 -3.17 -12.32 -4.66
C PRO A 185 -2.51 -11.34 -3.70
N THR A 186 -1.19 -11.37 -3.69
CA THR A 186 -0.33 -10.67 -2.75
C THR A 186 0.49 -9.60 -3.47
N LYS A 187 0.64 -8.45 -2.82
CA LYS A 187 1.39 -7.32 -3.35
C LYS A 187 2.44 -6.84 -2.34
N LEU A 188 3.68 -6.70 -2.75
CA LEU A 188 4.74 -6.10 -1.94
C LEU A 188 5.10 -4.72 -2.51
N HIS A 189 4.92 -3.69 -1.69
CA HIS A 189 5.27 -2.33 -2.02
C HIS A 189 6.52 -1.87 -1.28
N VAL A 190 7.49 -1.34 -2.01
CA VAL A 190 8.74 -0.80 -1.45
C VAL A 190 9.00 0.59 -2.04
N CYS A 191 8.73 1.64 -1.25
CA CYS A 191 9.04 3.04 -1.61
C CYS A 191 10.56 3.29 -1.71
N GLY A 192 10.95 4.32 -2.47
CA GLY A 192 12.32 4.74 -2.70
C GLY A 192 13.03 4.05 -3.87
N ASP A 193 14.32 4.36 -4.05
CA ASP A 193 15.17 3.71 -5.04
C ASP A 193 15.55 2.31 -4.57
N VAL A 194 14.99 1.29 -5.22
CA VAL A 194 15.26 -0.12 -4.92
C VAL A 194 16.33 -0.74 -5.81
N THR A 195 16.97 0.02 -6.71
CA THR A 195 17.93 -0.50 -7.72
C THR A 195 18.95 -1.46 -7.12
N ALA A 196 19.45 -1.16 -5.92
CA ALA A 196 20.48 -1.95 -5.25
C ALA A 196 20.01 -3.31 -4.70
N ILE A 197 18.70 -3.54 -4.60
CA ILE A 197 18.10 -4.72 -3.97
C ILE A 197 17.08 -5.46 -4.86
N ILE A 198 16.95 -5.09 -6.15
CA ILE A 198 15.97 -5.71 -7.06
C ILE A 198 16.20 -7.22 -7.14
N ALA A 199 17.46 -7.67 -7.20
CA ALA A 199 17.80 -9.09 -7.30
C ALA A 199 17.25 -9.89 -6.11
N GLU A 200 17.28 -9.32 -4.91
CA GLU A 200 16.71 -9.95 -3.73
C GLU A 200 15.19 -9.81 -3.65
N LEU A 201 14.61 -8.72 -4.17
CA LEU A 201 13.16 -8.52 -4.20
C LEU A 201 12.45 -9.51 -5.14
N VAL A 202 13.01 -9.78 -6.31
CA VAL A 202 12.45 -10.76 -7.27
C VAL A 202 12.56 -12.22 -6.81
N GLU A 203 13.26 -12.45 -5.69
CA GLU A 203 13.29 -13.77 -5.06
C GLU A 203 12.17 -13.94 -4.02
N ILE A 204 11.47 -12.88 -3.61
CA ILE A 204 10.42 -12.95 -2.59
C ILE A 204 9.14 -13.53 -3.20
N ASP A 205 8.57 -14.56 -2.59
CA ASP A 205 7.34 -15.20 -3.09
C ASP A 205 6.11 -14.31 -2.87
N VAL A 206 5.80 -13.47 -3.87
CA VAL A 206 4.60 -12.61 -3.96
C VAL A 206 4.12 -12.54 -5.40
N ASP A 207 2.85 -12.20 -5.63
CA ASP A 207 2.31 -12.11 -6.99
C ASP A 207 2.72 -10.81 -7.70
N ILE A 208 2.78 -9.70 -6.94
CA ILE A 208 2.95 -8.35 -7.47
C ILE A 208 4.05 -7.59 -6.72
N LEU A 209 5.02 -7.05 -7.45
CA LEU A 209 6.00 -6.07 -6.95
C LEU A 209 5.63 -4.64 -7.35
N ASP A 210 5.82 -3.69 -6.44
CA ASP A 210 5.41 -2.29 -6.62
C ASP A 210 6.45 -1.28 -6.15
N HIS A 211 6.81 -0.35 -7.04
CA HIS A 211 7.92 0.59 -6.86
C HIS A 211 7.66 1.98 -7.47
N GLU A 212 8.48 2.94 -7.03
CA GLU A 212 8.42 4.35 -7.41
C GLU A 212 9.10 4.67 -8.76
N PHE A 213 8.57 4.18 -9.88
CA PHE A 213 9.19 4.41 -11.19
C PHE A 213 9.14 5.87 -11.68
N ALA A 214 8.15 6.67 -11.25
CA ALA A 214 8.05 8.05 -11.70
C ALA A 214 9.14 8.93 -11.06
N ALA A 215 9.49 8.65 -9.81
CA ALA A 215 10.63 9.25 -9.13
C ALA A 215 11.97 8.59 -9.49
N ASN A 216 11.98 7.30 -9.85
CA ASN A 216 13.18 6.50 -10.09
C ASN A 216 13.15 5.80 -11.47
N PRO A 217 13.22 6.53 -12.59
CA PRO A 217 13.15 5.95 -13.93
C PRO A 217 14.33 5.00 -14.26
N GLN A 218 15.44 5.08 -13.53
CA GLN A 218 16.55 4.12 -13.63
C GLN A 218 16.15 2.67 -13.32
N LEU A 219 15.01 2.47 -12.63
CA LEU A 219 14.48 1.14 -12.36
C LEU A 219 14.12 0.37 -13.64
N TYR A 220 13.74 1.06 -14.73
CA TYR A 220 13.46 0.39 -16.01
C TYR A 220 14.70 -0.31 -16.58
N ASP A 221 15.86 0.35 -16.51
CA ASP A 221 17.13 -0.24 -16.94
C ASP A 221 17.51 -1.43 -16.04
N ALA A 222 17.35 -1.27 -14.72
CA ALA A 222 17.70 -2.31 -13.76
C ALA A 222 16.84 -3.58 -13.90
N TYR A 223 15.53 -3.41 -14.11
CA TYR A 223 14.63 -4.54 -14.42
C TYR A 223 14.89 -5.15 -15.81
N GLY A 224 15.51 -4.42 -16.73
CA GLY A 224 15.94 -4.96 -18.02
C GLY A 224 17.10 -5.98 -17.92
N GLU A 225 17.84 -5.96 -16.80
CA GLU A 225 18.99 -6.85 -16.56
C GLU A 225 18.66 -8.06 -15.67
N ILE A 226 17.44 -8.13 -15.13
CA ILE A 226 17.02 -9.15 -14.16
C ILE A 226 15.76 -9.87 -14.68
N GLU A 227 15.74 -11.19 -14.57
CA GLU A 227 14.53 -11.96 -14.81
C GLU A 227 13.54 -11.71 -13.67
N ASN A 228 12.39 -11.12 -14.00
CA ASN A 228 11.33 -10.84 -13.06
C ASN A 228 10.14 -11.78 -13.33
N PRO A 229 9.83 -12.73 -12.42
CA PRO A 229 8.68 -13.61 -12.56
C PRO A 229 7.37 -12.94 -12.10
N HIS A 230 7.45 -11.79 -11.41
CA HIS A 230 6.31 -11.14 -10.80
C HIS A 230 5.59 -10.24 -11.79
N ARG A 231 4.29 -10.05 -11.56
CA ARG A 231 3.58 -8.94 -12.16
C ARG A 231 4.09 -7.63 -11.54
N MET A 232 4.24 -6.59 -12.35
CA MET A 232 4.63 -5.27 -11.84
C MET A 232 3.42 -4.38 -11.58
N SER A 233 3.56 -3.55 -10.57
CA SER A 233 2.83 -2.30 -10.40
C SER A 233 3.80 -1.15 -10.49
N VAL A 234 3.43 -0.13 -11.23
CA VAL A 234 4.33 0.95 -11.62
C VAL A 234 3.77 2.28 -11.13
N GLY A 235 4.54 2.91 -10.22
CA GLY A 235 4.39 4.30 -9.84
C GLY A 235 4.51 5.22 -11.06
N ALA A 236 3.39 5.74 -11.57
CA ALA A 236 3.33 6.61 -12.75
C ALA A 236 3.16 8.10 -12.38
N VAL A 237 2.76 8.37 -11.14
CA VAL A 237 2.61 9.73 -10.58
C VAL A 237 3.38 9.86 -9.27
N THR A 238 4.12 10.95 -9.11
CA THR A 238 4.93 11.21 -7.92
C THR A 238 4.06 11.69 -6.75
N THR A 239 4.59 11.59 -5.53
CA THR A 239 3.98 12.20 -4.34
C THR A 239 4.30 13.69 -4.18
N GLU A 240 4.97 14.31 -5.16
CA GLU A 240 5.28 15.74 -5.13
C GLU A 240 4.00 16.60 -5.23
N PRO A 241 3.97 17.82 -4.66
CA PRO A 241 2.77 18.64 -4.67
C PRO A 241 2.34 19.15 -6.05
N GLU A 242 3.20 19.09 -7.06
CA GLU A 242 2.85 19.47 -8.43
C GLU A 242 2.01 18.37 -9.09
N VAL A 243 0.93 18.75 -9.78
CA VAL A 243 0.06 17.80 -10.49
C VAL A 243 0.61 17.61 -11.90
N GLU A 244 1.07 16.41 -12.22
CA GLU A 244 1.60 16.09 -13.55
C GLU A 244 0.52 16.14 -14.62
N GLY A 245 0.92 16.56 -15.83
CA GLY A 245 0.05 16.56 -16.99
C GLY A 245 -0.19 15.14 -17.51
N VAL A 246 -1.34 14.93 -18.16
CA VAL A 246 -1.74 13.65 -18.74
C VAL A 246 -0.67 13.10 -19.70
N GLU A 247 -0.04 13.95 -20.51
CA GLU A 247 0.99 13.53 -21.47
C GLU A 247 2.22 12.94 -20.78
N THR A 248 2.74 13.61 -19.75
CA THR A 248 3.88 13.11 -18.96
C THR A 248 3.57 11.77 -18.31
N ILE A 249 2.35 11.59 -17.80
CA ILE A 249 1.95 10.33 -17.18
C ILE A 249 1.78 9.25 -18.26
N LYS A 250 1.22 9.59 -19.43
CA LYS A 250 1.08 8.69 -20.57
C LYS A 250 2.43 8.12 -20.99
N GLU A 251 3.45 8.97 -21.17
CA GLU A 251 4.81 8.54 -21.51
C GLU A 251 5.36 7.51 -20.50
N ARG A 252 5.10 7.72 -19.20
CA ARG A 252 5.49 6.76 -18.14
C ARG A 252 4.74 5.44 -18.23
N ILE A 253 3.43 5.49 -18.50
CA ILE A 253 2.60 4.28 -18.65
C ILE A 253 2.98 3.53 -19.95
N ASP A 254 3.34 4.23 -21.03
CA ASP A 254 3.84 3.61 -22.26
C ASP A 254 5.13 2.81 -21.97
N MET A 255 6.09 3.39 -21.24
CA MET A 255 7.29 2.67 -20.80
C MET A 255 6.95 1.44 -19.95
N ALA A 256 6.04 1.59 -18.97
CA ALA A 256 5.58 0.50 -18.13
C ALA A 256 4.99 -0.66 -18.95
N TYR A 257 4.15 -0.33 -19.93
CA TYR A 257 3.54 -1.29 -20.84
C TYR A 257 4.59 -2.02 -21.69
N GLU A 258 5.55 -1.29 -22.24
CA GLU A 258 6.60 -1.85 -23.10
C GLU A 258 7.56 -2.76 -22.32
N THR A 259 7.89 -2.39 -21.08
CA THR A 259 8.81 -3.16 -20.23
C THR A 259 8.14 -4.38 -19.59
N PHE A 260 6.96 -4.20 -19.00
CA PHE A 260 6.32 -5.22 -18.16
C PHE A 260 5.08 -5.86 -18.78
N GLY A 261 4.67 -5.38 -19.96
CA GLY A 261 3.53 -5.90 -20.70
C GLY A 261 2.18 -5.32 -20.26
N PRO A 262 1.10 -5.74 -20.94
CA PRO A 262 -0.23 -5.16 -20.78
C PRO A 262 -0.82 -5.36 -19.39
N LYS A 263 -0.42 -6.42 -18.68
CA LYS A 263 -0.94 -6.74 -17.36
C LYS A 263 -0.33 -5.88 -16.25
N THR A 264 0.68 -5.05 -16.50
CA THR A 264 1.24 -4.20 -15.43
C THR A 264 0.16 -3.32 -14.79
N MET A 265 0.21 -3.11 -13.47
CA MET A 265 -0.71 -2.21 -12.76
C MET A 265 -0.15 -0.79 -12.74
N ILE A 266 -1.02 0.20 -12.67
CA ILE A 266 -0.64 1.62 -12.65
C ILE A 266 -1.16 2.28 -11.36
N ASP A 267 -0.25 2.87 -10.59
CA ASP A 267 -0.53 3.56 -9.35
C ASP A 267 0.38 4.78 -9.12
N PRO A 268 0.18 5.56 -8.05
CA PRO A 268 1.17 6.52 -7.59
C PRO A 268 2.44 5.85 -7.06
N ASP A 269 3.55 6.59 -7.02
CA ASP A 269 4.83 6.14 -6.46
C ASP A 269 4.67 5.64 -5.00
N CYS A 270 3.95 6.37 -4.14
CA CYS A 270 3.77 6.01 -2.73
C CYS A 270 2.42 6.57 -2.26
N GLY A 271 2.06 6.43 -0.98
CA GLY A 271 0.79 6.94 -0.42
C GLY A 271 0.60 8.46 -0.58
N LEU A 272 -0.63 8.90 -0.86
CA LEU A 272 -0.94 10.32 -1.16
C LEU A 272 -1.31 11.17 0.06
N ARG A 273 -1.26 10.60 1.28
CA ARG A 273 -1.71 11.26 2.53
C ARG A 273 -1.12 12.66 2.77
N ASN A 274 0.11 12.89 2.32
CA ASN A 274 0.82 14.15 2.56
C ASN A 274 0.41 15.28 1.59
N LEU A 275 -0.42 14.98 0.58
CA LEU A 275 -0.93 15.97 -0.35
C LEU A 275 -2.20 16.65 0.19
N LYS A 276 -2.58 17.75 -0.47
CA LYS A 276 -3.95 18.26 -0.35
C LYS A 276 -4.90 17.35 -1.13
N GLU A 277 -6.11 17.14 -0.62
CA GLU A 277 -7.12 16.30 -1.29
C GLU A 277 -7.38 16.73 -2.74
N GLU A 278 -7.47 18.04 -3.00
CA GLU A 278 -7.65 18.60 -4.35
C GLU A 278 -6.55 18.15 -5.33
N LYS A 279 -5.31 18.04 -4.84
CA LYS A 279 -4.15 17.64 -5.64
C LYS A 279 -4.08 16.13 -5.81
N ALA A 280 -4.34 15.36 -4.75
CA ALA A 280 -4.41 13.91 -4.82
C ALA A 280 -5.47 13.46 -5.85
N ARG A 281 -6.68 14.03 -5.76
CA ARG A 281 -7.76 13.76 -6.73
C ARG A 281 -7.37 14.14 -8.16
N ALA A 282 -6.71 15.29 -8.36
CA ALA A 282 -6.28 15.72 -9.69
C ALA A 282 -5.23 14.77 -10.29
N LYS A 283 -4.25 14.31 -9.48
CA LYS A 283 -3.25 13.32 -9.90
C LYS A 283 -3.89 12.00 -10.31
N LEU A 284 -4.79 11.45 -9.48
CA LEU A 284 -5.47 10.18 -9.80
C LEU A 284 -6.29 10.30 -11.09
N LYS A 285 -7.04 11.39 -11.28
CA LYS A 285 -7.80 11.63 -12.52
C LYS A 285 -6.92 11.73 -13.75
N ASN A 286 -5.79 12.43 -13.65
CA ASN A 286 -4.85 12.54 -14.76
C ASN A 286 -4.20 11.20 -15.08
N MET A 287 -3.88 10.40 -14.06
CA MET A 287 -3.32 9.05 -14.20
C MET A 287 -4.28 8.10 -14.91
N VAL A 288 -5.53 8.03 -14.46
CA VAL A 288 -6.54 7.18 -15.12
C VAL A 288 -6.79 7.64 -16.55
N LYS A 289 -6.89 8.95 -16.79
CA LYS A 289 -7.05 9.47 -18.16
C LYS A 289 -5.84 9.14 -19.04
N ALA A 290 -4.62 9.22 -18.53
CA ALA A 290 -3.42 8.85 -19.26
C ALA A 290 -3.42 7.36 -19.60
N ARG A 291 -3.77 6.50 -18.64
CA ARG A 291 -3.95 5.06 -18.85
C ARG A 291 -4.95 4.78 -19.97
N ASP A 292 -6.13 5.42 -19.93
CA ASP A 292 -7.17 5.20 -20.93
C ASP A 292 -6.68 5.56 -22.34
N VAL A 293 -5.91 6.64 -22.49
CA VAL A 293 -5.28 7.01 -23.78
C VAL A 293 -4.32 5.93 -24.26
N VAL A 294 -3.49 5.36 -23.37
CA VAL A 294 -2.54 4.28 -23.73
C VAL A 294 -3.27 3.02 -24.24
N LEU A 295 -4.39 2.66 -23.61
CA LEU A 295 -5.22 1.53 -24.05
C LEU A 295 -5.92 1.81 -25.39
N ASP A 296 -6.48 3.00 -25.57
CA ASP A 296 -7.15 3.40 -26.82
C ASP A 296 -6.19 3.37 -28.01
N GLU A 297 -4.92 3.75 -27.82
CA GLU A 297 -3.89 3.69 -28.87
C GLU A 297 -3.48 2.27 -29.28
N ARG A 298 -3.83 1.25 -28.48
CA ARG A 298 -3.46 -0.16 -28.67
C ARG A 298 -4.65 -1.08 -28.99
N SER A 299 -5.86 -0.52 -29.04
CA SER A 299 -7.12 -1.21 -29.38
C SER A 299 -7.29 -1.37 -30.89
#